data_AF-A0A920T4N1-F1
#
_entry.id   AF-A0A920T4N1-F1
#
_cell.length_a   1.000
_cell.length_b   1.000
_cell.length_c   1.000
_cell.angle_alpha   90.00
_cell.angle_beta   90.00
_cell.angle_gamma   90.00
#
_symmetry.space_group_name_H-M   'P 1'
#
loop_
_entity.id
_entity.type
_entity.pdbx_description
1 polymer ?
#
loop_
_entity_poly.entity_id
_entity_poly.type
_entity_poly.pdbx_seq_one_letter_code
_entity_poly.pdbx_strand_id
1 'polypeptide(L)'
;MVVSFLRHCFRNKHKIYITCLWPDGQFMAEEALEEVGKEYDLKYGEDYVLLGFRPGNEAGVKGIVSDLRKLYTIDSKGTKVTEIPMMGGINKFEDFDFLFSGSAGSPGSFDWVQYAADPTGIPMRPVPHPFK
;
A
#
# COMPACT_ATOMS: atom_id res chain seq x y z
N MET A 1 -0.02 11.59 -10.62
CA MET A 1 1.17 10.73 -10.37
C MET A 1 0.74 9.32 -9.95
N VAL A 2 -0.02 9.16 -8.86
CA VAL A 2 -0.46 7.83 -8.36
C VAL A 2 -1.22 7.03 -9.42
N VAL A 3 -2.20 7.63 -10.09
CA VAL A 3 -2.94 7.01 -11.19
C VAL A 3 -2.02 6.49 -12.31
N SER A 4 -1.03 7.31 -12.74
CA SER A 4 -0.05 6.90 -13.76
C SER A 4 0.83 5.73 -13.28
N PHE A 5 1.19 5.72 -12.00
CA PHE A 5 1.94 4.62 -11.39
C PHE A 5 1.11 3.34 -11.37
N LEU A 6 -0.15 3.40 -10.91
CA LEU A 6 -1.08 2.27 -10.93
C LEU A 6 -1.27 1.72 -12.35
N ARG A 7 -1.53 2.60 -13.35
CA ARG A 7 -1.59 2.21 -14.77
C ARG A 7 -0.35 1.46 -15.22
N HIS A 8 0.84 1.96 -14.86
CA HIS A 8 2.11 1.30 -15.20
C HIS A 8 2.24 -0.08 -14.55
N CYS A 9 1.88 -0.20 -13.27
CA CYS A 9 1.93 -1.45 -12.54
C CYS A 9 0.98 -2.51 -13.13
N PHE A 10 -0.27 -2.13 -13.37
CA PHE A 10 -1.27 -3.04 -13.93
C PHE A 10 -0.98 -3.42 -15.39
N ARG A 11 -0.47 -2.50 -16.21
CA ARG A 11 0.01 -2.83 -17.57
C ARG A 11 1.09 -3.91 -17.58
N ASN A 12 1.94 -3.93 -16.54
CA ASN A 12 3.00 -4.91 -16.37
C ASN A 12 2.58 -6.11 -15.50
N LYS A 13 1.29 -6.25 -15.16
CA LYS A 13 0.72 -7.36 -14.37
C LYS A 13 1.32 -7.51 -12.96
N HIS A 14 1.70 -6.39 -12.34
CA HIS A 14 2.12 -6.38 -10.95
C HIS A 14 0.90 -6.40 -10.02
N LYS A 15 0.98 -7.21 -8.95
CA LYS A 15 0.00 -7.21 -7.87
C LYS A 15 0.20 -6.00 -6.96
N ILE A 16 -0.87 -5.33 -6.56
CA ILE A 16 -0.79 -4.09 -5.78
C ILE A 16 -1.50 -4.24 -4.43
N TYR A 17 -0.78 -3.90 -3.36
CA TYR A 17 -1.31 -3.86 -1.99
C TYR A 17 -1.27 -2.41 -1.53
N ILE A 18 -2.42 -1.88 -1.10
CA ILE A 18 -2.55 -0.47 -0.77
C ILE A 18 -2.91 -0.33 0.71
N THR A 19 -2.13 0.49 1.41
CA THR A 19 -2.38 0.92 2.79
C THR A 19 -2.44 2.44 2.84
N CYS A 20 -3.20 2.99 3.79
CA CYS A 20 -3.38 4.42 3.95
C CYS A 20 -2.91 4.84 5.34
N LEU A 21 -2.05 5.86 5.40
CA LEU A 21 -1.60 6.47 6.66
C LEU A 21 -2.56 7.56 7.17
N TRP A 22 -3.52 7.97 6.34
CA TRP A 22 -4.51 9.01 6.62
C TRP A 22 -5.90 8.53 6.20
N PRO A 23 -6.98 8.93 6.89
CA PRO A 23 -8.34 8.56 6.52
C PRO A 23 -8.69 8.97 5.08
N ASP A 24 -8.36 10.20 4.70
CA ASP A 24 -8.64 10.74 3.35
C ASP A 24 -7.93 9.94 2.25
N GLY A 25 -6.76 9.38 2.56
CA GLY A 25 -5.99 8.56 1.63
C GLY A 25 -6.75 7.33 1.16
N GLN A 26 -7.67 6.79 1.97
CA GLN A 26 -8.48 5.64 1.58
C GLN A 26 -9.46 5.99 0.47
N PHE A 27 -10.20 7.10 0.62
CA PHE A 27 -11.12 7.58 -0.42
C PHE A 27 -10.36 7.88 -1.72
N MET A 28 -9.21 8.54 -1.63
CA MET A 28 -8.38 8.83 -2.80
C MET A 28 -7.85 7.56 -3.49
N ALA A 29 -7.51 6.52 -2.72
CA ALA A 29 -7.06 5.25 -3.26
C ALA A 29 -8.19 4.51 -3.99
N GLU A 30 -9.40 4.55 -3.44
CA GLU A 30 -10.60 3.96 -4.06
C GLU A 30 -10.93 4.64 -5.39
N GLU A 31 -10.94 5.98 -5.44
CA GLU A 31 -11.15 6.74 -6.67
C GLU A 31 -10.09 6.42 -7.74
N ALA A 32 -8.82 6.36 -7.35
CA ALA A 32 -7.72 6.05 -8.28
C ALA A 32 -7.81 4.60 -8.81
N LEU A 33 -8.19 3.64 -7.97
CA LEU A 33 -8.43 2.27 -8.39
C LEU A 33 -9.64 2.15 -9.32
N GLU A 34 -10.71 2.90 -9.07
CA GLU A 34 -11.89 2.91 -9.93
C GLU A 34 -11.59 3.53 -11.31
N GLU A 35 -10.84 4.64 -11.33
CA GLU A 35 -10.41 5.27 -12.58
C GLU A 35 -9.58 4.31 -13.42
N VAL A 36 -8.53 3.72 -12.84
CA VAL A 36 -7.61 2.84 -13.57
C VAL A 36 -8.25 1.49 -13.87
N GLY A 37 -9.08 0.97 -12.97
CA GLY A 37 -9.77 -0.31 -13.15
C GLY A 37 -10.76 -0.33 -14.32
N LYS A 38 -11.20 0.84 -14.83
CA LYS A 38 -12.00 0.92 -16.07
C LYS A 38 -11.18 0.58 -17.32
N GLU A 39 -9.86 0.66 -17.26
CA GLU A 39 -8.95 0.43 -18.39
C GLU A 39 -8.42 -1.02 -18.46
N TYR A 40 -8.57 -1.79 -17.40
CA TYR A 40 -7.99 -3.14 -17.25
C TYR A 40 -9.02 -4.09 -16.63
N ASP A 41 -9.00 -5.38 -17.01
CA ASP A 41 -9.86 -6.41 -16.41
C ASP A 41 -9.29 -6.87 -15.05
N LEU A 42 -9.28 -5.97 -14.07
CA LEU A 42 -8.71 -6.22 -12.74
C LEU A 42 -9.68 -6.98 -11.83
N LYS A 43 -9.17 -7.99 -11.13
CA LYS A 43 -9.90 -8.76 -10.14
C LYS A 43 -9.45 -8.40 -8.73
N TYR A 44 -10.39 -7.89 -7.94
CA TYR A 44 -10.16 -7.66 -6.51
C TYR A 44 -9.76 -8.95 -5.80
N GLY A 45 -8.71 -8.88 -4.99
CA GLY A 45 -8.15 -10.01 -4.25
C GLY A 45 -7.23 -10.94 -5.04
N GLU A 46 -7.11 -10.75 -6.35
CA GLU A 46 -6.12 -11.42 -7.21
C GLU A 46 -5.05 -10.44 -7.71
N ASP A 47 -5.47 -9.29 -8.25
CA ASP A 47 -4.60 -8.26 -8.83
C ASP A 47 -4.34 -7.09 -7.86
N TYR A 48 -5.32 -6.76 -7.03
CA TYR A 48 -5.19 -5.68 -6.06
C TYR A 48 -6.00 -5.90 -4.79
N VAL A 49 -5.50 -5.34 -3.68
CA VAL A 49 -6.21 -5.25 -2.40
C VAL A 49 -5.97 -3.89 -1.77
N LEU A 50 -7.04 -3.32 -1.23
CA LEU A 50 -6.98 -2.11 -0.41
C LEU A 50 -7.14 -2.51 1.04
N LEU A 51 -6.03 -2.56 1.78
CA LEU A 51 -6.02 -2.80 3.22
C LEU A 51 -6.66 -1.64 3.99
N GLY A 52 -6.58 -0.43 3.43
CA GLY A 52 -7.23 0.77 3.95
C GLY A 52 -6.43 1.49 5.03
N PHE A 53 -7.11 2.36 5.76
CA PHE A 53 -6.55 3.14 6.86
C PHE A 53 -6.61 2.39 8.20
N ARG A 54 -5.50 2.44 8.94
CA ARG A 54 -5.45 2.05 10.35
C ARG A 54 -4.81 3.17 11.19
N PRO A 55 -5.46 3.60 12.28
CA PRO A 55 -4.85 4.57 13.18
C PRO A 55 -3.61 3.96 13.85
N GLY A 56 -2.56 4.75 14.00
CA GLY A 56 -1.30 4.28 14.59
C GLY A 56 -0.09 5.16 14.33
N ASN A 57 -0.18 6.16 13.46
CA ASN A 57 0.94 7.05 13.10
C ASN A 57 2.21 6.23 12.77
N GLU A 58 3.37 6.61 13.33
CA GLU A 58 4.62 5.88 13.16
C GLU A 58 4.55 4.43 13.67
N ALA A 59 3.78 4.16 14.73
CA ALA A 59 3.60 2.81 15.25
C ALA A 59 2.83 1.93 14.26
N GLY A 60 1.94 2.53 13.46
CA GLY A 60 1.29 1.86 12.33
C GLY A 60 2.32 1.39 11.30
N VAL A 61 3.24 2.26 10.87
CA VAL A 61 4.32 1.90 9.93
C VAL A 61 5.18 0.77 10.48
N LYS A 62 5.64 0.86 11.75
CA LYS A 62 6.40 -0.21 12.41
C LYS A 62 5.63 -1.52 12.51
N GLY A 63 4.32 -1.44 12.76
CA GLY A 63 3.44 -2.60 12.79
C GLY A 63 3.35 -3.29 11.44
N ILE A 64 3.22 -2.52 10.35
CA ILE A 64 3.21 -3.06 8.97
C ILE A 64 4.53 -3.77 8.66
N VAL A 65 5.66 -3.16 9.04
CA VAL A 65 6.98 -3.72 8.77
C VAL A 65 7.18 -5.06 9.47
N SER A 66 6.83 -5.12 10.75
CA SER A 66 7.11 -6.30 11.58
C SER A 66 6.09 -7.42 11.41
N ASP A 67 4.79 -7.12 11.37
CA ASP A 67 3.72 -8.11 11.24
C ASP A 67 2.45 -7.46 10.66
N LEU A 68 2.35 -7.48 9.34
CA LEU A 68 1.25 -6.90 8.59
C LEU A 68 -0.08 -7.56 8.95
N ARG A 69 -0.09 -8.88 9.18
CA ARG A 69 -1.32 -9.64 9.46
C ARG A 69 -1.86 -9.40 10.85
N LYS A 70 -1.00 -9.07 11.81
CA LYS A 70 -1.43 -8.63 13.15
C LYS A 70 -2.10 -7.26 13.10
N LEU A 71 -1.65 -6.37 12.21
CA LEU A 71 -2.24 -5.03 12.07
C LEU A 71 -3.51 -5.04 11.20
N TYR A 72 -3.50 -5.79 10.09
CA TYR A 72 -4.62 -5.90 9.16
C TYR A 72 -5.26 -7.29 9.24
N THR A 73 -6.33 -7.40 10.03
CA THR A 73 -7.17 -8.61 10.10
C THR A 73 -8.29 -8.61 9.07
N ILE A 74 -8.75 -7.41 8.69
CA ILE A 74 -9.71 -7.16 7.61
C ILE A 74 -9.18 -6.02 6.73
N ASP A 75 -9.56 -6.03 5.46
CA ASP A 75 -9.27 -4.97 4.49
C ASP A 75 -10.28 -3.81 4.61
N SER A 76 -10.20 -2.83 3.68
CA SER A 76 -11.11 -1.67 3.69
C SER A 76 -12.58 -2.04 3.41
N LYS A 77 -12.83 -3.15 2.71
CA LYS A 77 -14.18 -3.67 2.41
C LYS A 77 -14.74 -4.56 3.52
N GLY A 78 -13.98 -4.78 4.59
CA GLY A 78 -14.36 -5.69 5.68
C GLY A 78 -14.17 -7.17 5.36
N THR A 79 -13.48 -7.50 4.27
CA THR A 79 -13.12 -8.87 3.91
C THR A 79 -11.95 -9.30 4.79
N LYS A 80 -12.01 -10.51 5.37
CA LYS A 80 -10.90 -11.02 6.18
C LYS A 80 -9.69 -11.23 5.30
N VAL A 81 -8.51 -10.79 5.75
CA VAL A 81 -7.28 -10.95 4.94
C VAL A 81 -6.94 -12.41 4.65
N THR A 82 -7.42 -13.35 5.48
CA THR A 82 -7.27 -14.79 5.27
C THR A 82 -8.11 -15.35 4.11
N GLU A 83 -9.16 -14.62 3.71
CA GLU A 83 -10.06 -15.00 2.61
C GLU A 83 -9.61 -14.40 1.27
N ILE A 84 -8.62 -13.51 1.28
CA ILE A 84 -8.11 -12.81 0.09
C ILE A 84 -6.96 -13.63 -0.53
N PRO A 85 -7.10 -14.16 -1.77
CA PRO A 85 -6.09 -15.04 -2.37
C PRO A 85 -4.68 -14.46 -2.43
N MET A 86 -4.55 -13.19 -2.85
CA MET A 86 -3.24 -12.54 -2.96
C MET A 86 -2.58 -12.25 -1.61
N MET A 87 -3.32 -12.29 -0.50
CA MET A 87 -2.70 -12.17 0.82
C MET A 87 -1.98 -13.45 1.25
N GLY A 88 -2.22 -14.58 0.58
CA GLY A 88 -1.52 -15.85 0.84
C GLY A 88 0.00 -15.69 0.74
N GLY A 89 0.72 -16.01 1.82
CA GLY A 89 2.18 -15.88 1.90
C GLY A 89 2.69 -14.51 2.33
N ILE A 90 1.86 -13.47 2.35
CA ILE A 90 2.23 -12.12 2.78
C ILE A 90 2.03 -11.97 4.30
N ASN A 91 3.10 -11.80 5.06
CA ASN A 91 3.08 -11.68 6.53
C ASN A 91 3.84 -10.46 7.03
N LYS A 92 4.99 -10.15 6.43
CA LYS A 92 5.90 -9.07 6.82
C LYS A 92 6.27 -8.24 5.60
N PHE A 93 6.88 -7.08 5.82
CA PHE A 93 7.21 -6.16 4.73
C PHE A 93 8.26 -6.71 3.76
N GLU A 94 9.15 -7.60 4.22
CA GLU A 94 10.13 -8.29 3.38
C GLU A 94 9.50 -9.22 2.33
N ASP A 95 8.21 -9.53 2.44
CA ASP A 95 7.51 -10.35 1.44
C ASP A 95 7.10 -9.52 0.19
N PHE A 96 7.39 -8.22 0.16
CA PHE A 96 7.12 -7.32 -0.97
C PHE A 96 8.41 -6.92 -1.71
N ASP A 97 8.30 -6.75 -3.03
CA ASP A 97 9.45 -6.37 -3.87
C ASP A 97 9.73 -4.86 -3.91
N PHE A 98 8.74 -4.02 -3.62
CA PHE A 98 8.83 -2.58 -3.83
C PHE A 98 7.84 -1.77 -3.00
N LEU A 99 8.26 -0.59 -2.54
CA LEU A 99 7.41 0.39 -1.87
C LEU A 99 7.28 1.69 -2.67
N PHE A 100 6.04 2.10 -2.92
CA PHE A 100 5.70 3.43 -3.43
C PHE A 100 4.94 4.23 -2.38
N SER A 101 5.46 5.39 -1.99
CA SER A 101 4.78 6.29 -1.06
C SER A 101 4.14 7.45 -1.81
N GLY A 102 2.81 7.41 -1.96
CA GLY A 102 2.02 8.45 -2.62
C GLY A 102 1.65 9.65 -1.73
N SER A 103 2.09 9.68 -0.47
CA SER A 103 1.72 10.71 0.50
C SER A 103 2.86 11.70 0.78
N ALA A 104 2.49 12.94 1.07
CA ALA A 104 3.36 13.94 1.68
C ALA A 104 2.85 14.21 3.10
N GLY A 105 3.75 14.28 4.10
CA GLY A 105 3.40 14.51 5.50
C GLY A 105 4.16 13.59 6.47
N SER A 106 3.79 13.68 7.76
CA SER A 106 4.30 12.82 8.85
C SER A 106 3.10 12.23 9.59
N PRO A 107 2.91 10.90 9.61
CA PRO A 107 3.78 9.90 9.00
C PRO A 107 3.70 9.92 7.45
N GLY A 108 4.82 9.58 6.81
CA GLY A 108 4.93 9.59 5.35
C GLY A 108 6.22 8.96 4.85
N SER A 109 6.81 9.55 3.81
CA SER A 109 8.00 8.97 3.17
C SER A 109 9.19 8.82 4.13
N PHE A 110 9.36 9.74 5.09
CA PHE A 110 10.45 9.66 6.06
C PHE A 110 10.37 8.40 6.93
N ASP A 111 9.19 8.12 7.49
CA ASP A 111 8.94 6.94 8.32
C ASP A 111 9.13 5.64 7.54
N TRP A 112 8.70 5.61 6.27
CA TRP A 112 8.88 4.45 5.41
C TRP A 112 10.34 4.18 5.09
N VAL A 113 11.15 5.21 4.87
CA VAL A 113 12.60 5.04 4.70
C VAL A 113 13.22 4.50 5.99
N GLN A 114 12.97 5.17 7.11
CA GLN A 114 13.60 4.86 8.39
C GLN A 114 13.23 3.47 8.92
N TYR A 115 11.97 3.08 8.81
CA TYR A 115 11.46 1.87 9.45
C TYR A 115 11.29 0.69 8.50
N ALA A 116 11.18 0.92 7.18
CA ALA A 116 10.92 -0.14 6.21
C ALA A 116 12.06 -0.30 5.22
N ALA A 117 12.37 0.71 4.40
CA ALA A 117 13.33 0.58 3.31
C ALA A 117 14.76 0.33 3.81
N ASP A 118 15.27 1.17 4.72
CA ASP A 118 16.64 1.04 5.23
C ASP A 118 16.88 -0.29 5.98
N PRO A 119 15.96 -0.75 6.86
CA PRO A 119 16.19 -2.00 7.60
C PRO A 119 16.02 -3.28 6.77
N THR A 120 15.14 -3.28 5.75
CA THR A 120 14.79 -4.50 5.00
C THR A 120 15.49 -4.61 3.64
N GLY A 121 16.05 -3.50 3.13
CA GLY A 121 16.67 -3.43 1.81
C GLY A 121 15.68 -3.42 0.64
N ILE A 122 14.37 -3.39 0.91
CA ILE A 122 13.35 -3.28 -0.14
C ILE A 122 13.40 -1.87 -0.76
N PRO A 123 13.54 -1.75 -2.09
CA PRO A 123 13.63 -0.45 -2.75
C PRO A 123 12.35 0.37 -2.59
N MET A 124 12.52 1.65 -2.32
CA MET A 124 11.42 2.60 -2.14
C MET A 124 11.54 3.78 -3.11
N ARG A 125 10.41 4.22 -3.68
CA ARG A 125 10.30 5.49 -4.41
C ARG A 125 9.36 6.46 -3.68
N PRO A 126 9.89 7.55 -3.07
CA PRO A 126 9.06 8.61 -2.51
C PRO A 126 8.48 9.51 -3.60
N VAL A 127 7.37 10.19 -3.31
CA VAL A 127 6.93 11.34 -4.12
C VAL A 127 7.92 12.49 -3.88
N PRO A 128 8.39 13.18 -4.94
CA PRO A 128 9.24 14.35 -4.78
C PRO A 128 8.55 15.37 -3.87
N HIS A 129 9.18 15.67 -2.74
CA HIS A 129 8.77 16.80 -1.91
C HIS A 129 9.01 18.09 -2.71
N PRO A 130 8.07 19.04 -2.75
CA PRO A 130 8.41 20.37 -3.20
C PRO A 130 9.43 20.92 -2.19
N PHE A 131 10.70 20.90 -2.58
CA PHE A 131 11.75 21.59 -1.85
C PHE A 131 11.33 23.07 -1.77
N LYS A 132 11.18 23.58 -0.55
CA LYS A 132 11.20 25.02 -0.30
C LYS A 132 12.62 25.53 -0.41
#